data_AF-A0A8T5TY94-F1
#
_entry.id   AF-A0A8T5TY94-F1
#
_cell.length_a   1.000
_cell.length_b   1.000
_cell.length_c   1.000
_cell.angle_alpha   90.00
_cell.angle_beta   90.00
_cell.angle_gamma   90.00
#
_symmetry.space_group_name_H-M   'P 1'
#
loop_
_entity.id
_entity.type
_entity.pdbx_description
1 polymer ?
#
loop_
_entity_poly.entity_id
_entity_poly.type
_entity_poly.pdbx_seq_one_letter_code
_entity_poly.pdbx_strand_id
1 'polypeptide(L)' 'IMVVLLLLVLIILGFGFLIKSFQSSGVLRRKFFFLSMGSISFCIFGILEGLTAPEVMVIFVRIGYLVSFWLMYYGLKD' A
#
# COMPACT_ATOMS: atom_id res chain seq x y z
N ILE A 1 -17.81 -3.01 -6.55
CA ILE A 1 -16.71 -3.63 -7.34
C ILE A 1 -15.34 -3.15 -6.86
N MET A 2 -15.07 -1.84 -6.83
CA MET A 2 -13.76 -1.32 -6.39
C MET A 2 -13.33 -1.77 -4.98
N VAL A 3 -14.23 -1.71 -3.98
CA VAL A 3 -13.90 -2.13 -2.60
C VAL A 3 -13.51 -3.61 -2.53
N VAL A 4 -14.18 -4.46 -3.30
CA VAL A 4 -13.87 -5.90 -3.36
C VAL A 4 -12.48 -6.15 -3.95
N LEU A 5 -12.13 -5.43 -5.02
CA LEU A 5 -10.79 -5.48 -5.61
C LEU A 5 -9.72 -5.00 -4.63
N LEU A 6 -9.97 -3.91 -3.91
CA LEU A 6 -9.03 -3.37 -2.91
C LEU A 6 -8.86 -4.33 -1.73
N LEU A 7 -9.92 -5.01 -1.29
CA LEU A 7 -9.82 -6.06 -0.28
C LEU A 7 -8.99 -7.25 -0.77
N LEU A 8 -9.15 -7.67 -2.01
CA LEU A 8 -8.31 -8.73 -2.59
C LEU A 8 -6.85 -8.32 -2.66
N VAL A 9 -6.56 -7.09 -3.08
CA VAL A 9 -5.20 -6.52 -3.07
C VAL A 9 -4.63 -6.50 -1.65
N LEU A 10 -5.42 -6.07 -0.66
CA LEU A 10 -4.99 -6.04 0.74
C LEU A 10 -4.64 -7.44 1.27
N ILE A 11 -5.48 -8.43 1.00
CA ILE A 11 -5.28 -9.81 1.48
C ILE A 11 -4.10 -10.46 0.76
N ILE A 12 -4.06 -10.40 -0.58
CA ILE A 12 -3.08 -11.13 -1.38
C ILE A 12 -1.73 -10.44 -1.35
N LEU A 13 -1.69 -9.13 -1.59
CA LEU A 13 -0.44 -8.37 -1.68
C LEU A 13 -0.03 -7.81 -0.32
N GLY A 14 -0.93 -7.11 0.38
CA GLY A 14 -0.65 -6.50 1.68
C GLY A 14 -0.17 -7.53 2.70
N PHE A 15 -1.02 -8.49 3.05
CA PHE A 15 -0.67 -9.55 4.00
C PHE A 15 0.30 -10.58 3.42
N GLY A 16 0.21 -10.93 2.14
CA GLY A 16 1.14 -11.86 1.51
C GLY A 16 2.60 -11.36 1.57
N PHE A 17 2.85 -10.09 1.26
CA PHE A 17 4.17 -9.49 1.42
C PHE A 17 4.58 -9.35 2.88
N LEU A 18 3.63 -9.08 3.79
CA LEU A 18 3.92 -9.00 5.21
C LEU A 18 4.44 -10.33 5.76
N ILE A 19 3.74 -11.43 5.47
CA ILE A 19 4.14 -12.79 5.87
C ILE A 19 5.51 -13.12 5.29
N LYS A 20 5.73 -12.82 4.01
CA LYS A 20 7.02 -13.06 3.35
C LYS A 20 8.15 -12.20 3.92
N SER A 21 7.84 -11.00 4.42
CA SER A 21 8.81 -10.15 5.13
C SER A 21 9.29 -10.79 6.42
N PHE A 22 8.41 -11.49 7.15
CA PHE A 22 8.77 -12.20 8.39
C PHE A 22 9.55 -13.49 8.11
N GLN A 23 9.26 -14.16 6.99
CA GLN A 23 9.98 -15.36 6.56
C GLN A 23 11.36 -15.07 5.95
N SER A 24 11.58 -13.84 5.49
CA SER A 24 12.83 -13.41 4.86
C SER A 24 13.81 -12.82 5.87
N SER A 25 15.10 -12.81 5.53
CA SER A 25 16.16 -12.22 6.35
C SER A 25 16.92 -11.12 5.59
N GLY A 26 17.65 -10.28 6.32
CA GLY A 26 18.52 -9.25 5.77
C GLY A 26 17.79 -8.17 4.96
N VAL A 27 18.37 -7.81 3.81
CA VAL A 27 17.85 -6.76 2.91
C VAL A 27 16.47 -7.11 2.37
N LEU A 28 16.23 -8.40 2.10
CA LEU A 28 14.99 -8.89 1.52
C LEU A 28 13.78 -8.67 2.46
N ARG A 29 13.99 -8.80 3.78
CA ARG A 29 12.96 -8.47 4.79
C ARG A 29 12.50 -7.02 4.68
N ARG A 30 13.44 -6.07 4.57
CA ARG A 30 13.10 -4.65 4.45
C ARG A 30 12.35 -4.37 3.16
N LYS A 31 12.78 -4.97 2.04
CA LYS A 31 12.11 -4.83 0.74
C LYS A 31 10.66 -5.32 0.77
N PHE A 32 10.41 -6.52 1.31
CA PHE A 32 9.04 -7.03 1.47
C PHE A 32 8.20 -6.22 2.45
N PHE A 33 8.81 -5.68 3.50
CA PHE A 33 8.12 -4.79 4.43
C PHE A 33 7.66 -3.49 3.75
N PHE A 34 8.52 -2.85 2.95
CA PHE A 34 8.15 -1.67 2.16
C PHE A 34 7.06 -1.96 1.12
N LEU A 35 7.12 -3.11 0.45
CA LEU A 35 6.06 -3.56 -0.46
C LEU A 35 4.71 -3.76 0.25
N SER A 36 4.73 -4.38 1.43
CA SER A 36 3.54 -4.57 2.25
C SER A 36 2.97 -3.23 2.72
N MET A 37 3.81 -2.36 3.27
CA MET A 37 3.39 -1.05 3.75
C MET A 37 2.81 -0.19 2.62
N GLY A 38 3.44 -0.18 1.45
CA GLY A 38 2.94 0.53 0.28
C GLY A 38 1.59 0.00 -0.23
N SER A 39 1.41 -1.32 -0.29
CA SER A 39 0.15 -1.93 -0.73
C SER A 39 -1.00 -1.75 0.28
N ILE A 40 -0.72 -1.79 1.58
CA ILE A 40 -1.70 -1.48 2.63
C ILE A 40 -2.11 0.01 2.57
N SER A 41 -1.14 0.92 2.49
CA SER A 41 -1.41 2.35 2.35
C SER A 41 -2.21 2.66 1.10
N PHE A 42 -1.89 2.03 -0.04
CA PHE A 42 -2.63 2.17 -1.28
C PHE A 42 -4.10 1.78 -1.12
N CYS A 43 -4.39 0.69 -0.40
CA CYS A 43 -5.76 0.27 -0.15
C CYS A 43 -6.51 1.26 0.75
N ILE A 44 -5.89 1.72 1.83
CA ILE A 44 -6.50 2.68 2.76
C ILE A 44 -6.80 4.00 2.05
N PHE A 45 -5.79 4.59 1.40
CA PHE A 45 -5.96 5.86 0.70
C PHE A 45 -6.81 5.72 -0.56
N GLY A 46 -6.78 4.58 -1.26
CA GLY A 46 -7.65 4.31 -2.40
C GLY A 46 -9.14 4.20 -2.02
N ILE A 47 -9.45 3.63 -0.84
CA ILE A 47 -10.81 3.63 -0.30
C ILE A 47 -11.22 5.05 0.12
N LEU A 48 -10.34 5.76 0.85
CA LEU A 48 -10.60 7.15 1.24
C LEU A 48 -10.87 8.03 0.03
N GLU A 49 -10.08 7.89 -1.04
CA GLU A 49 -10.23 8.64 -2.29
C GLU A 49 -11.61 8.46 -2.92
N GLY A 50 -12.14 7.24 -2.89
CA GLY A 50 -13.48 6.93 -3.40
C GLY A 50 -14.61 7.44 -2.51
N LEU A 51 -14.33 7.74 -1.24
CA LEU A 51 -15.32 8.21 -0.25
C LEU A 51 -15.27 9.74 -0.03
N THR A 52 -14.13 10.39 -0.26
CA THR A 52 -14.01 11.84 -0.13
C THR A 52 -14.56 12.57 -1.36
N ALA A 53 -15.54 13.45 -1.12
CA ALA A 53 -15.96 14.46 -2.09
C ALA A 53 -14.79 15.43 -2.40
N PRO A 54 -14.77 16.07 -3.58
CA PRO A 54 -13.72 17.00 -4.00
C PRO A 54 -13.68 18.26 -3.12
N GLU A 55 -13.03 18.13 -1.97
CA GLU A 55 -12.80 19.17 -0.98
C GLU A 55 -11.32 19.17 -0.58
N VAL A 56 -10.90 20.14 0.24
CA VAL A 56 -9.49 20.31 0.67
C VAL A 56 -8.90 19.02 1.28
N MET A 57 -9.74 18.20 1.94
CA MET A 57 -9.38 16.88 2.48
C MET A 57 -8.79 15.92 1.42
N VAL A 58 -9.21 16.02 0.16
CA VAL A 58 -8.72 15.17 -0.94
C VAL A 58 -7.22 15.37 -1.17
N ILE A 59 -6.68 16.58 -0.94
CA ILE A 59 -5.25 16.85 -1.13
C ILE A 59 -4.42 15.95 -0.21
N PHE A 60 -4.84 15.77 1.04
CA PHE A 60 -4.17 14.90 1.99
C PHE A 60 -4.27 13.43 1.60
N VAL A 61 -5.45 13.01 1.12
CA VAL A 61 -5.66 11.64 0.62
C VAL A 61 -4.76 11.34 -0.58
N ARG A 62 -4.65 12.28 -1.53
CA ARG A 62 -3.79 12.16 -2.72
C ARG A 62 -2.31 12.08 -2.35
N ILE A 63 -1.86 12.85 -1.36
CA ILE A 63 -0.49 12.75 -0.85
C ILE A 63 -0.24 11.35 -0.26
N GLY A 64 -1.15 10.85 0.58
CA GLY A 64 -1.04 9.49 1.13
C GLY A 64 -1.04 8.40 0.05
N TYR A 65 -1.87 8.59 -0.98
CA TYR A 65 -1.90 7.72 -2.14
C TYR A 65 -0.58 7.72 -2.92
N LEU A 66 0.03 8.90 -3.15
CA LEU A 66 1.33 9.03 -3.81
C LEU A 66 2.48 8.43 -2.99
N VAL A 67 2.46 8.61 -1.67
CA VAL A 67 3.43 8.01 -0.75
C VAL A 67 3.41 6.48 -0.83
N SER A 68 2.24 5.89 -1.08
CA SER A 68 2.09 4.44 -1.24
C SER A 68 2.94 3.91 -2.41
N PHE A 69 2.97 4.62 -3.54
CA PHE A 69 3.83 4.27 -4.67
C PHE A 69 5.32 4.42 -4.36
N TRP A 70 5.68 5.44 -3.57
CA TRP A 70 7.07 5.64 -3.16
C TRP A 70 7.56 4.49 -2.27
N LEU A 71 6.72 4.03 -1.33
CA LEU A 71 7.01 2.86 -0.50
C LEU A 71 7.19 1.60 -1.36
N MET A 72 6.32 1.37 -2.35
CA MET A 72 6.48 0.25 -3.27
C MET A 72 7.75 0.37 -4.11
N TYR A 73 8.10 1.58 -4.57
CA TYR A 73 9.34 1.84 -5.29
C TYR A 73 10.57 1.48 -4.45
N TYR A 74 10.67 1.89 -3.18
CA TYR A 74 11.78 1.48 -2.31
C TYR A 74 11.80 -0.02 -2.01
N GLY A 75 10.65 -0.68 -2.03
CA GLY A 75 10.56 -2.13 -1.90
C GLY A 75 11.11 -2.88 -3.11
N LEU A 76 11.04 -2.28 -4.30
CA LEU A 76 11.53 -2.86 -5.57
C LEU A 76 12.93 -2.38 -5.97
N LYS A 77 13.31 -1.18 -5.52
CA LYS A 77 14.59 -0.57 -5.85
C LYS A 77 15.73 -1.45 -5.32
N ASP A 78 16.72 -1.67 -6.19
CA ASP A 78 17.99 -2.32 -5.85
C ASP A 78 18.97 -1.36 -5.17
#